data_AF-A1TJE4-F1
#
_entry.id   AF-A1TJE4-F1
#
_cell.length_a   1.000
_cell.length_b   1.000
_cell.length_c   1.000
_cell.angle_alpha   90.00
_cell.angle_beta   90.00
_cell.angle_gamma   90.00
#
_symmetry.space_group_name_H-M   'P 1'
#
loop_
_entity.id
_entity.type
_entity.pdbx_description
1 polymer ?
#
loop_
_entity_poly.entity_id
_entity_poly.type
_entity_poly.pdbx_seq_one_letter_code
_entity_poly.pdbx_strand_id
1 'polypeptide(L)'
;MSLPRTAANELVYTHGYYEILSPGVIAAALESRGQRAPDLQDPLCYFELGMGFGVSLLAHAASFPHMRFFGNDFNPAHVAYARDLARDAGLSNVEVFEDGFEELPDRDLPMMDCIVMHGVYSWVSPALRQAIVRFIERRLKPGGVVYVSYNTLPGWAPLLPLRELFHLHASRVADPESGAAGQLQGALDFIGRLAACEGGYVQAHPAVAERLRHAQVEGPNYALHEYVGPDSHPLYFHQVAAEFEAAGLSFAAPALLAEQVDAACVPEELAALLESTPDPVLRETLRDYGLNRAFRRDLFVRGGQVLAPAEQVARMREREWLLAAPRDALPQCAALRLVGQWLGEAACTDLLDALGEGPVRLGDLAARPQLGGLPAQSIHEGLLLLSSSGVVMPALPAALRATARASVQGFNAAVLQRGGEDGTRHLVCGASGIATEWTPAALRQIRAAQSHGGDPDAIARAVAESLGRDGVLDAAELAESARRYLAQRAPLLRRLEVV
;
A
#
# COMPACT_ATOMS: atom_id res chain seq x y z
N MET A 1 30.33 -18.91 -8.04
CA MET A 1 29.40 -19.23 -9.15
C MET A 1 28.16 -18.41 -8.89
N SER A 2 28.01 -17.26 -9.54
CA SER A 2 26.78 -16.46 -9.43
C SER A 2 25.63 -17.29 -9.98
N LEU A 3 24.51 -17.35 -9.25
CA LEU A 3 23.26 -17.84 -9.79
C LEU A 3 23.00 -17.14 -11.15
N PRO A 4 22.55 -17.87 -12.19
CA PRO A 4 22.41 -17.31 -13.52
C PRO A 4 21.53 -16.05 -13.50
N ARG A 5 22.02 -14.99 -14.14
CA ARG A 5 21.39 -13.66 -14.24
C ARG A 5 20.14 -13.62 -15.13
N THR A 6 19.49 -14.75 -15.43
CA THR A 6 18.39 -14.79 -16.41
C THR A 6 17.27 -15.75 -16.01
N ALA A 7 16.04 -15.26 -16.19
CA ALA A 7 14.73 -15.93 -16.10
C ALA A 7 14.10 -16.16 -14.71
N ALA A 8 14.49 -15.40 -13.68
CA ALA A 8 13.81 -15.40 -12.37
C ALA A 8 12.55 -14.49 -12.31
N ASN A 9 12.32 -13.66 -13.33
CA ASN A 9 11.39 -12.51 -13.24
C ASN A 9 9.98 -12.76 -13.83
N GLU A 10 9.65 -13.96 -14.31
CA GLU A 10 8.28 -14.20 -14.84
C GLU A 10 7.29 -14.74 -13.77
N LEU A 11 7.79 -15.25 -12.63
CA LEU A 11 6.99 -16.14 -11.76
C LEU A 11 6.70 -15.59 -10.34
N VAL A 12 7.04 -14.33 -10.05
CA VAL A 12 6.93 -13.74 -8.69
C VAL A 12 6.04 -12.50 -8.61
N TYR A 13 5.54 -12.00 -9.73
CA TYR A 13 4.78 -10.75 -9.71
C TYR A 13 3.30 -11.05 -9.48
N THR A 14 2.76 -10.47 -8.40
CA THR A 14 1.33 -10.45 -8.12
C THR A 14 0.73 -9.14 -8.65
N HIS A 15 -0.57 -9.14 -8.91
CA HIS A 15 -1.34 -7.94 -9.22
C HIS A 15 -1.62 -7.15 -7.94
N GLY A 16 -0.54 -6.74 -7.26
CA GLY A 16 -0.56 -6.05 -5.98
C GLY A 16 -1.04 -4.60 -6.10
N TYR A 17 -1.80 -4.15 -5.11
CA TYR A 17 -2.24 -2.77 -4.96
C TYR A 17 -1.70 -2.20 -3.64
N TYR A 18 -1.19 -0.96 -3.68
CA TYR A 18 -0.59 -0.30 -2.53
C TYR A 18 -1.26 1.06 -2.29
N GLU A 19 -2.20 1.10 -1.34
CA GLU A 19 -2.98 2.31 -1.02
C GLU A 19 -2.14 3.55 -0.68
N ILE A 20 -0.96 3.32 -0.11
CA ILE A 20 -0.04 4.36 0.33
C ILE A 20 0.57 5.16 -0.82
N LEU A 21 0.47 4.66 -2.04
CA LEU A 21 0.89 5.35 -3.27
C LEU A 21 -0.15 6.36 -3.75
N SER A 22 -1.38 6.31 -3.21
CA SER A 22 -2.43 7.24 -3.60
C SER A 22 -2.01 8.68 -3.34
N PRO A 23 -2.14 9.60 -4.32
CA PRO A 23 -1.94 11.03 -4.10
C PRO A 23 -2.73 11.55 -2.89
N GLY A 24 -3.94 11.02 -2.66
CA GLY A 24 -4.77 11.36 -1.51
C GLY A 24 -4.16 10.98 -0.16
N VAL A 25 -3.59 9.78 -0.06
CA VAL A 25 -2.94 9.28 1.16
C VAL A 25 -1.61 10.00 1.40
N ILE A 26 -0.83 10.22 0.35
CA ILE A 26 0.42 11.00 0.43
C ILE A 26 0.14 12.42 0.94
N ALA A 27 -0.89 13.08 0.40
CA ALA A 27 -1.29 14.40 0.87
C ALA A 27 -1.74 14.39 2.34
N ALA A 28 -2.54 13.40 2.74
CA ALA A 28 -2.98 13.26 4.13
C ALA A 28 -1.79 13.04 5.10
N ALA A 29 -0.80 12.23 4.70
CA ALA A 29 0.37 11.94 5.50
C ALA A 29 1.28 13.18 5.68
N LEU A 30 1.47 13.99 4.63
CA LEU A 30 2.22 15.24 4.71
C LEU A 30 1.52 16.27 5.60
N GLU A 31 0.23 16.51 5.35
CA GLU A 31 -0.54 17.51 6.10
C GLU A 31 -0.66 17.15 7.59
N SER A 32 -0.77 15.85 7.91
CA SER A 32 -0.79 15.35 9.30
C SER A 32 0.52 15.65 10.04
N ARG A 33 1.67 15.71 9.35
CA ARG A 33 2.95 16.20 9.91
C ARG A 33 3.18 17.71 9.72
N GLY A 34 2.16 18.47 9.33
CA GLY A 34 2.27 19.92 9.14
C GLY A 34 3.11 20.31 7.93
N GLN A 35 3.30 19.41 6.96
CA GLN A 35 3.98 19.69 5.71
C GLN A 35 2.95 20.05 4.63
N ARG A 36 3.29 21.03 3.78
CA ARG A 36 2.46 21.35 2.61
C ARG A 36 2.49 20.18 1.62
N ALA A 37 1.30 19.66 1.30
CA ALA A 37 1.11 18.67 0.25
C ALA A 37 0.85 19.32 -1.12
N PRO A 38 1.09 18.61 -2.23
CA PRO A 38 0.53 18.96 -3.53
C PRO A 38 -1.00 19.08 -3.46
N ASP A 39 -1.58 20.10 -4.11
CA ASP A 39 -3.04 20.26 -4.15
C ASP A 39 -3.64 19.24 -5.11
N LEU A 40 -4.52 18.38 -4.61
CA LEU A 40 -5.14 17.33 -5.39
C LEU A 40 -6.11 17.85 -6.45
N GLN A 41 -6.47 19.14 -6.43
CA GLN A 41 -7.29 19.78 -7.46
C GLN A 41 -6.46 20.24 -8.66
N ASP A 42 -5.14 20.36 -8.52
CA ASP A 42 -4.26 20.76 -9.61
C ASP A 42 -4.02 19.59 -10.59
N PRO A 43 -3.69 19.88 -11.87
CA PRO A 43 -3.34 18.86 -12.87
C PRO A 43 -1.91 18.34 -12.65
N LEU A 44 -1.72 17.61 -11.55
CA LEU A 44 -0.42 17.09 -11.14
C LEU A 44 0.14 16.06 -12.12
N CYS A 45 1.46 15.94 -12.18
CA CYS A 45 2.18 14.85 -12.85
C CYS A 45 2.74 13.88 -11.80
N TYR A 46 2.42 12.60 -11.95
CA TYR A 46 2.77 11.53 -11.03
C TYR A 46 3.58 10.45 -11.77
N PHE A 47 4.64 9.93 -11.14
CA PHE A 47 5.45 8.85 -11.70
C PHE A 47 5.59 7.67 -10.71
N GLU A 48 5.29 6.45 -11.16
CA GLU A 48 5.53 5.21 -10.41
C GLU A 48 6.73 4.44 -10.99
N LEU A 49 7.80 4.36 -10.20
CA LEU A 49 9.02 3.63 -10.55
C LEU A 49 8.85 2.15 -10.20
N GLY A 50 9.04 1.26 -11.19
CA GLY A 50 8.90 -0.18 -10.99
C GLY A 50 7.46 -0.58 -10.69
N MET A 51 6.54 -0.20 -11.58
CA MET A 51 5.09 -0.29 -11.35
C MET A 51 4.53 -1.72 -11.29
N GLY A 52 5.32 -2.75 -11.63
CA GLY A 52 4.81 -4.11 -11.80
C GLY A 52 3.70 -4.14 -12.84
N PHE A 53 2.63 -4.89 -12.59
CA PHE A 53 1.43 -4.89 -13.45
C PHE A 53 0.64 -3.56 -13.48
N GLY A 54 1.08 -2.52 -12.76
CA GLY A 54 0.51 -1.18 -12.84
C GLY A 54 -0.85 -1.02 -12.14
N VAL A 55 -1.25 -1.96 -11.28
CA VAL A 55 -2.58 -1.94 -10.63
C VAL A 55 -2.78 -0.67 -9.78
N SER A 56 -1.78 -0.29 -8.98
CA SER A 56 -1.81 0.96 -8.19
C SER A 56 -1.86 2.19 -9.09
N LEU A 57 -0.93 2.29 -10.05
CA LEU A 57 -0.86 3.37 -11.03
C LEU A 57 -2.21 3.61 -11.72
N LEU A 58 -2.84 2.55 -12.23
CA LEU A 58 -4.09 2.64 -12.99
C LEU A 58 -5.29 2.95 -12.09
N ALA A 59 -5.35 2.38 -10.88
CA ALA A 59 -6.38 2.69 -9.90
C ALA A 59 -6.34 4.17 -9.46
N HIS A 60 -5.14 4.72 -9.26
CA HIS A 60 -4.95 6.12 -8.95
C HIS A 60 -5.28 7.01 -10.16
N ALA A 61 -4.87 6.63 -11.37
CA ALA A 61 -5.22 7.36 -12.58
C ALA A 61 -6.74 7.45 -12.80
N ALA A 62 -7.47 6.38 -12.51
CA ALA A 62 -8.92 6.37 -12.55
C ALA A 62 -9.56 7.29 -11.49
N SER A 63 -8.90 7.44 -10.35
CA SER A 63 -9.36 8.28 -9.23
C SER A 63 -9.07 9.77 -9.43
N PHE A 64 -8.11 10.12 -10.29
CA PHE A 64 -7.68 11.50 -10.54
C PHE A 64 -7.57 11.77 -12.06
N PRO A 65 -8.69 11.81 -12.80
CA PRO A 65 -8.66 11.89 -14.27
C PRO A 65 -8.09 13.20 -14.83
N HIS A 66 -7.96 14.25 -14.00
CA HIS A 66 -7.37 15.54 -14.36
C HIS A 66 -5.83 15.57 -14.18
N MET A 67 -5.25 14.59 -13.50
CA MET A 67 -3.80 14.43 -13.35
C MET A 67 -3.23 13.55 -14.47
N ARG A 68 -1.91 13.64 -14.70
CA ARG A 68 -1.17 12.79 -15.64
C ARG A 68 -0.33 11.77 -14.88
N PHE A 69 -0.43 10.51 -15.26
CA PHE A 69 0.25 9.40 -14.62
C PHE A 69 1.24 8.75 -15.57
N PHE A 70 2.42 8.46 -15.04
CA PHE A 70 3.52 7.83 -15.75
C PHE A 70 4.01 6.63 -14.93
N GLY A 71 4.46 5.58 -15.61
CA GLY A 71 5.10 4.47 -14.93
C GLY A 71 6.12 3.76 -15.81
N ASN A 72 7.12 3.14 -15.19
CA ASN A 72 8.03 2.26 -15.89
C ASN A 72 8.11 0.89 -15.22
N ASP A 73 8.37 -0.12 -16.03
CA ASP A 73 8.84 -1.42 -15.57
C ASP A 73 9.77 -1.99 -16.64
N PHE A 74 10.80 -2.73 -16.25
CA PHE A 74 11.72 -3.36 -17.20
C PHE A 74 11.12 -4.63 -17.83
N ASN A 75 10.04 -5.17 -17.25
CA ASN A 75 9.39 -6.39 -17.73
C ASN A 75 8.33 -6.05 -18.80
N PRO A 76 8.50 -6.51 -20.06
CA PRO A 76 7.54 -6.25 -21.13
C PRO A 76 6.12 -6.78 -20.84
N ALA A 77 5.99 -7.89 -20.10
CA ALA A 77 4.69 -8.46 -19.76
C ALA A 77 3.89 -7.55 -18.82
N HIS A 78 4.57 -6.88 -17.88
CA HIS A 78 3.97 -5.90 -16.98
C HIS A 78 3.45 -4.69 -17.76
N VAL A 79 4.26 -4.15 -18.66
CA VAL A 79 3.91 -2.98 -19.48
C VAL A 79 2.75 -3.31 -20.43
N ALA A 80 2.78 -4.48 -21.07
CA ALA A 80 1.71 -4.96 -21.93
C ALA A 80 0.39 -5.08 -21.16
N TYR A 81 0.41 -5.72 -19.99
CA TYR A 81 -0.76 -5.85 -19.12
C TYR A 81 -1.34 -4.48 -18.72
N ALA A 82 -0.48 -3.57 -18.24
CA ALA A 82 -0.91 -2.25 -17.81
C ALA A 82 -1.55 -1.45 -18.97
N ARG A 83 -0.99 -1.54 -20.19
CA ARG A 83 -1.58 -0.92 -21.39
C ARG A 83 -2.93 -1.52 -21.74
N ASP A 84 -3.07 -2.84 -21.67
CA ASP A 84 -4.33 -3.52 -21.94
C ASP A 84 -5.40 -3.13 -20.93
N LEU A 85 -5.08 -3.15 -19.63
CA LEU A 85 -6.02 -2.74 -18.59
C LEU A 85 -6.39 -1.24 -18.69
N ALA A 86 -5.43 -0.36 -18.98
CA ALA A 86 -5.70 1.06 -19.21
C ALA A 86 -6.66 1.27 -20.38
N ARG A 87 -6.45 0.56 -21.50
CA ARG A 87 -7.34 0.60 -22.68
C ARG A 87 -8.73 0.10 -22.35
N ASP A 88 -8.84 -1.06 -21.70
CA ASP A 88 -10.13 -1.67 -21.34
C ASP A 88 -10.92 -0.78 -20.35
N ALA A 89 -10.21 -0.10 -19.45
CA ALA A 89 -10.77 0.86 -18.49
C ALA A 89 -11.08 2.25 -19.08
N GLY A 90 -10.63 2.53 -20.32
CA GLY A 90 -10.80 3.83 -20.97
C GLY A 90 -9.94 4.96 -20.39
N LEU A 91 -8.81 4.63 -19.76
CA LEU A 91 -7.90 5.61 -19.16
C LEU A 91 -7.03 6.27 -20.24
N SER A 92 -7.15 7.59 -20.39
CA SER A 92 -6.39 8.39 -21.35
C SER A 92 -5.27 9.22 -20.71
N ASN A 93 -5.19 9.22 -19.38
CA ASN A 93 -4.26 10.02 -18.59
C ASN A 93 -3.06 9.21 -18.06
N VAL A 94 -2.77 8.05 -18.67
CA VAL A 94 -1.68 7.14 -18.26
C VAL A 94 -0.74 6.85 -19.43
N GLU A 95 0.55 6.97 -19.18
CA GLU A 95 1.61 6.57 -20.11
C GLU A 95 2.59 5.62 -19.41
N VAL A 96 2.83 4.42 -19.98
CA VAL A 96 3.73 3.41 -19.39
C VAL A 96 4.87 3.02 -20.33
N PHE A 97 6.04 2.78 -19.74
CA PHE A 97 7.30 2.58 -20.45
C PHE A 97 7.98 1.26 -20.08
N GLU A 98 8.56 0.60 -21.08
CA GLU A 98 9.40 -0.58 -20.93
C GLU A 98 10.86 -0.14 -20.83
N ASP A 99 11.19 0.48 -19.71
CA ASP A 99 12.49 1.09 -19.47
C ASP A 99 13.09 0.56 -18.17
N GLY A 100 14.41 0.36 -18.15
CA GLY A 100 15.20 0.28 -16.93
C GLY A 100 15.35 1.66 -16.26
N PHE A 101 15.74 1.68 -14.98
CA PHE A 101 15.89 2.95 -14.23
C PHE A 101 17.01 3.83 -14.78
N GLU A 102 18.02 3.23 -15.41
CA GLU A 102 19.15 3.90 -16.04
C GLU A 102 18.77 4.71 -17.29
N GLU A 103 17.65 4.40 -17.94
CA GLU A 103 17.18 5.06 -19.16
C GLU A 103 16.31 6.29 -18.87
N LEU A 104 15.64 6.31 -17.71
CA LEU A 104 14.69 7.36 -17.32
C LEU A 104 15.27 8.78 -17.24
N PRO A 105 16.51 9.03 -16.75
CA PRO A 105 17.05 10.39 -16.61
C PRO A 105 17.14 11.18 -17.94
N ASP A 106 17.21 10.47 -19.07
CA ASP A 106 17.36 11.05 -20.40
C ASP A 106 16.06 11.02 -21.22
N ARG A 107 15.00 10.40 -20.69
CA ARG A 107 13.68 10.35 -21.32
C ARG A 107 13.01 11.72 -21.35
N ASP A 108 12.36 12.04 -22.46
CA ASP A 108 11.53 13.24 -22.60
C ASP A 108 10.23 13.06 -21.80
N LEU A 109 10.21 13.64 -20.60
CA LEU A 109 9.12 13.54 -19.62
C LEU A 109 8.89 14.92 -18.99
N PRO A 110 7.65 15.25 -18.59
CA PRO A 110 7.39 16.47 -17.85
C PRO A 110 8.07 16.46 -16.47
N MET A 111 8.07 17.61 -15.80
CA MET A 111 8.41 17.65 -14.38
C MET A 111 7.28 17.03 -13.55
N MET A 112 7.65 16.27 -12.52
CA MET A 112 6.77 15.49 -11.65
C MET A 112 6.50 16.21 -10.33
N ASP A 113 5.25 16.20 -9.88
CA ASP A 113 4.83 16.63 -8.55
C ASP A 113 5.01 15.50 -7.52
N CYS A 114 4.87 14.25 -7.98
CA CYS A 114 5.05 13.07 -7.15
C CYS A 114 5.82 11.99 -7.90
N ILE A 115 6.82 11.40 -7.25
CA ILE A 115 7.53 10.21 -7.73
C ILE A 115 7.43 9.16 -6.62
N VAL A 116 6.90 7.99 -6.92
CA VAL A 116 6.75 6.93 -5.92
C VAL A 116 7.52 5.69 -6.35
N MET A 117 8.03 4.95 -5.37
CA MET A 117 8.59 3.62 -5.59
C MET A 117 8.29 2.71 -4.39
N HIS A 118 7.64 1.57 -4.64
CA HIS A 118 7.31 0.61 -3.60
C HIS A 118 8.02 -0.71 -3.84
N GLY A 119 8.80 -1.18 -2.86
CA GLY A 119 9.49 -2.47 -2.98
C GLY A 119 10.59 -2.45 -4.04
N VAL A 120 11.24 -1.30 -4.26
CA VAL A 120 12.32 -1.13 -5.25
C VAL A 120 13.66 -0.84 -4.58
N TYR A 121 13.71 0.12 -3.65
CA TYR A 121 14.97 0.77 -3.28
C TYR A 121 15.99 -0.15 -2.60
N SER A 122 15.54 -1.06 -1.74
CA SER A 122 16.40 -2.08 -1.11
C SER A 122 16.74 -3.26 -2.02
N TRP A 123 16.14 -3.36 -3.21
CA TRP A 123 16.27 -4.49 -4.14
C TRP A 123 17.23 -4.22 -5.29
N VAL A 124 17.59 -2.97 -5.52
CA VAL A 124 18.41 -2.55 -6.64
C VAL A 124 19.84 -2.24 -6.20
N SER A 125 20.78 -2.45 -7.12
CA SER A 125 22.20 -2.17 -6.89
C SER A 125 22.44 -0.68 -6.56
N PRO A 126 23.56 -0.33 -5.90
CA PRO A 126 23.92 1.07 -5.66
C PRO A 126 23.96 1.92 -6.94
N ALA A 127 24.36 1.33 -8.08
CA ALA A 127 24.39 2.02 -9.37
C ALA A 127 22.97 2.37 -9.88
N LEU A 128 22.01 1.47 -9.69
CA LEU A 128 20.60 1.71 -10.03
C LEU A 128 19.95 2.71 -9.06
N ARG A 129 20.28 2.67 -7.76
CA ARG A 129 19.84 3.73 -6.82
C ARG A 129 20.34 5.10 -7.24
N GLN A 130 21.60 5.21 -7.68
CA GLN A 130 22.11 6.47 -8.22
C GLN A 130 21.38 6.91 -9.50
N ALA A 131 20.96 5.99 -10.36
CA ALA A 131 20.13 6.32 -11.52
C ALA A 131 18.75 6.86 -11.10
N ILE A 132 18.10 6.23 -10.12
CA ILE A 132 16.85 6.70 -9.52
C ILE A 132 17.02 8.10 -8.92
N VAL A 133 18.07 8.33 -8.14
CA VAL A 133 18.36 9.64 -7.54
C VAL A 133 18.57 10.71 -8.61
N ARG A 134 19.31 10.42 -9.69
CA ARG A 134 19.48 11.34 -10.83
C ARG A 134 18.16 11.63 -11.56
N PHE A 135 17.30 10.63 -11.71
CA PHE A 135 15.96 10.84 -12.28
C PHE A 135 15.13 11.79 -11.41
N ILE A 136 15.10 11.54 -10.09
CA ILE A 136 14.42 12.41 -9.12
C ILE A 136 15.00 13.83 -9.17
N GLU A 137 16.33 13.98 -9.23
CA GLU A 137 17.01 15.26 -9.34
C GLU A 137 16.54 16.08 -10.55
N ARG A 138 16.46 15.43 -11.72
CA ARG A 138 16.15 16.06 -13.00
C ARG A 138 14.66 16.26 -13.27
N ARG A 139 13.79 15.52 -12.59
CA ARG A 139 12.34 15.49 -12.92
C ARG A 139 11.45 15.93 -11.78
N LEU A 140 11.89 15.94 -10.53
CA LEU A 140 11.02 16.38 -9.43
C LEU A 140 10.95 17.90 -9.35
N LYS A 141 9.73 18.46 -9.33
CA LYS A 141 9.50 19.91 -9.13
C LYS A 141 9.94 20.37 -7.73
N PRO A 142 10.25 21.67 -7.53
CA PRO A 142 10.25 22.27 -6.21
C PRO A 142 8.89 22.04 -5.52
N GLY A 143 8.90 21.63 -4.25
CA GLY A 143 7.71 21.20 -3.51
C GLY A 143 7.24 19.78 -3.84
N GLY A 144 7.84 19.12 -4.82
CA GLY A 144 7.50 17.75 -5.22
C GLY A 144 7.89 16.73 -4.15
N VAL A 145 7.16 15.61 -4.15
CA VAL A 145 7.23 14.57 -3.13
C VAL A 145 7.81 13.27 -3.72
N VAL A 146 8.67 12.62 -2.96
CA VAL A 146 9.12 11.25 -3.21
C VAL A 146 8.57 10.32 -2.14
N TYR A 147 7.84 9.30 -2.55
CA TYR A 147 7.56 8.14 -1.71
C TYR A 147 8.61 7.06 -1.99
N VAL A 148 9.18 6.49 -0.92
CA VAL A 148 10.09 5.33 -1.02
C VAL A 148 9.76 4.32 0.06
N SER A 149 9.80 3.03 -0.29
CA SER A 149 9.82 1.94 0.69
C SER A 149 11.06 1.07 0.55
N TYR A 150 11.56 0.59 1.69
CA TYR A 150 12.80 -0.20 1.78
C TYR A 150 12.88 -1.02 3.07
N ASN A 151 13.50 -2.19 2.98
CA ASN A 151 13.90 -2.97 4.16
C ASN A 151 14.94 -2.17 4.95
N THR A 152 14.76 -2.06 6.28
CA THR A 152 15.60 -1.22 7.15
C THR A 152 16.26 -1.98 8.29
N LEU A 153 17.41 -1.49 8.73
CA LEU A 153 18.09 -1.93 9.96
C LEU A 153 17.69 -1.03 11.14
N PRO A 154 17.69 -1.56 12.39
CA PRO A 154 18.19 -2.88 12.80
C PRO A 154 17.18 -4.04 12.69
N GLY A 155 15.89 -3.79 12.46
CA GLY A 155 14.87 -4.84 12.54
C GLY A 155 14.99 -5.96 11.51
N TRP A 156 15.68 -5.70 10.38
CA TRP A 156 16.00 -6.75 9.41
C TRP A 156 17.24 -7.59 9.77
N ALA A 157 18.06 -7.15 10.74
CA ALA A 157 19.33 -7.79 11.09
C ALA A 157 19.19 -9.29 11.42
N PRO A 158 18.15 -9.74 12.18
CA PRO A 158 17.98 -11.16 12.48
C PRO A 158 17.75 -12.04 11.26
N LEU A 159 17.51 -11.50 10.06
CA LEU A 159 17.30 -12.29 8.84
C LEU A 159 18.52 -12.35 7.94
N LEU A 160 19.51 -11.50 8.17
CA LEU A 160 20.74 -11.48 7.38
C LEU A 160 21.47 -12.84 7.40
N PRO A 161 21.60 -13.54 8.54
CA PRO A 161 22.25 -14.85 8.56
C PRO A 161 21.48 -15.91 7.75
N LEU A 162 20.15 -15.81 7.66
CA LEU A 162 19.38 -16.73 6.81
C LEU A 162 19.70 -16.56 5.34
N ARG A 163 19.82 -15.31 4.87
CA ARG A 163 20.18 -15.03 3.47
C ARG A 163 21.52 -15.67 3.10
N GLU A 164 22.51 -15.55 3.99
CA GLU A 164 23.81 -16.20 3.82
C GLU A 164 23.67 -17.74 3.75
N LEU A 165 22.83 -18.34 4.60
CA LEU A 165 22.56 -19.78 4.55
C LEU A 165 21.86 -20.20 3.25
N PHE A 166 20.91 -19.41 2.73
CA PHE A 166 20.29 -19.67 1.43
C PHE A 166 21.34 -19.67 0.31
N HIS A 167 22.23 -18.66 0.28
CA HIS A 167 23.30 -18.55 -0.72
C HIS A 167 24.32 -19.69 -0.59
N LEU A 168 24.68 -20.06 0.63
CA LEU A 168 25.61 -21.15 0.88
C LEU A 168 25.02 -22.51 0.47
N HIS A 169 23.76 -22.77 0.79
CA HIS A 169 23.06 -23.98 0.36
C HIS A 169 22.97 -24.05 -1.17
N ALA A 170 22.54 -22.94 -1.80
CA ALA A 170 22.45 -22.83 -3.25
C ALA A 170 23.81 -23.10 -3.95
N SER A 171 24.91 -22.63 -3.36
CA SER A 171 26.25 -22.76 -3.96
C SER A 171 26.98 -24.08 -3.65
N ARG A 172 26.57 -24.82 -2.61
CA ARG A 172 27.30 -26.02 -2.13
C ARG A 172 26.54 -27.33 -2.21
N VAL A 173 25.21 -27.27 -2.19
CA VAL A 173 24.35 -28.46 -2.06
C VAL A 173 23.44 -28.63 -3.25
N ALA A 174 22.98 -27.52 -3.84
CA ALA A 174 21.95 -27.54 -4.85
C ALA A 174 22.40 -28.32 -6.10
N ASP A 175 21.56 -29.27 -6.52
CA ASP A 175 21.82 -30.09 -7.71
C ASP A 175 21.80 -29.18 -8.96
N PRO A 176 22.90 -29.10 -9.72
CA PRO A 176 22.94 -28.33 -10.96
C PRO A 176 21.86 -28.73 -11.97
N GLU A 177 21.39 -29.99 -11.94
CA GLU A 177 20.38 -30.51 -12.86
C GLU A 177 18.94 -30.17 -12.45
N SER A 178 18.72 -29.76 -11.19
CA SER A 178 17.38 -29.51 -10.63
C SER A 178 16.76 -28.16 -11.02
N GLY A 179 17.51 -27.31 -11.74
CA GLY A 179 17.08 -25.97 -12.15
C GLY A 179 16.86 -25.01 -10.97
N ALA A 180 16.69 -23.71 -11.23
CA ALA A 180 16.62 -22.69 -10.18
C ALA A 180 15.49 -22.94 -9.15
N ALA A 181 14.32 -23.39 -9.62
CA ALA A 181 13.17 -23.68 -8.75
C ALA A 181 13.43 -24.88 -7.81
N GLY A 182 14.03 -25.96 -8.32
CA GLY A 182 14.37 -27.13 -7.50
C GLY A 182 15.47 -26.82 -6.48
N GLN A 183 16.48 -26.05 -6.88
CA GLN A 183 17.55 -25.58 -5.98
C GLN A 183 17.00 -24.75 -4.82
N LEU A 184 16.03 -23.89 -5.11
CA LEU A 184 15.40 -23.02 -4.14
C LEU A 184 14.46 -23.76 -3.20
N GLN A 185 13.65 -24.69 -3.72
CA GLN A 185 12.83 -25.57 -2.89
C GLN A 185 13.71 -26.37 -1.92
N GLY A 186 14.83 -26.93 -2.40
CA GLY A 186 15.78 -27.62 -1.54
C GLY A 186 16.38 -26.74 -0.44
N ALA A 187 16.68 -25.47 -0.74
CA ALA A 187 17.15 -24.51 0.25
C ALA A 187 16.08 -24.16 1.29
N LEU A 188 14.83 -23.99 0.87
CA LEU A 188 13.70 -23.78 1.77
C LEU A 188 13.45 -24.98 2.69
N ASP A 189 13.47 -26.19 2.14
CA ASP A 189 13.29 -27.42 2.91
C ASP A 189 14.43 -27.58 3.94
N PHE A 190 15.67 -27.30 3.54
CA PHE A 190 16.84 -27.32 4.41
C PHE A 190 16.70 -26.33 5.57
N ILE A 191 16.30 -25.09 5.28
CA ILE A 191 16.14 -24.05 6.30
C ILE A 191 14.90 -24.31 7.17
N GLY A 192 13.86 -24.92 6.61
CA GLY A 192 12.72 -25.44 7.35
C GLY A 192 13.13 -26.47 8.40
N ARG A 193 14.02 -27.38 8.04
CA ARG A 193 14.59 -28.35 8.98
C ARG A 193 15.43 -27.67 10.06
N LEU A 194 16.21 -26.64 9.72
CA LEU A 194 16.93 -25.84 10.71
C LEU A 194 15.98 -25.17 11.72
N ALA A 195 14.85 -24.62 11.25
CA ALA A 195 13.83 -24.03 12.12
C ALA A 195 13.26 -25.06 13.12
N ALA A 196 13.02 -26.29 12.67
CA ALA A 196 12.51 -27.38 13.51
C ALA A 196 13.54 -27.93 14.52
N CYS A 197 14.84 -27.67 14.33
CA CYS A 197 15.87 -28.10 15.29
C CYS A 197 15.89 -27.26 16.58
N GLU A 198 15.16 -26.15 16.65
CA GLU A 198 15.15 -25.21 17.79
C GLU A 198 16.57 -24.86 18.26
N GLY A 199 17.52 -24.69 17.32
CA GLY A 199 18.90 -24.33 17.64
C GLY A 199 19.02 -22.90 18.17
N GLY A 200 20.18 -22.58 18.76
CA GLY A 200 20.40 -21.30 19.46
C GLY A 200 20.06 -20.04 18.66
N TYR A 201 20.25 -20.05 17.34
CA TYR A 201 19.85 -18.95 16.45
C TYR A 201 18.33 -18.70 16.44
N VAL A 202 17.54 -19.76 16.29
CA VAL A 202 16.07 -19.69 16.24
C VAL A 202 15.50 -19.35 17.62
N GLN A 203 16.09 -19.90 18.68
CA GLN A 203 15.72 -19.58 20.06
C GLN A 203 16.02 -18.12 20.42
N ALA A 204 17.16 -17.58 19.98
CA ALA A 204 17.51 -16.18 20.20
C ALA A 204 16.65 -15.21 19.37
N HIS A 205 16.06 -15.68 18.26
CA HIS A 205 15.28 -14.84 17.34
C HIS A 205 13.96 -15.51 16.91
N PRO A 206 12.94 -15.57 17.78
CA PRO A 206 11.66 -16.23 17.46
C PRO A 206 10.96 -15.67 16.21
N ALA A 207 11.14 -14.38 15.89
CA ALA A 207 10.60 -13.77 14.68
C ALA A 207 11.17 -14.38 13.38
N VAL A 208 12.36 -15.00 13.44
CA VAL A 208 12.96 -15.73 12.33
C VAL A 208 12.16 -17.00 12.04
N ALA A 209 11.73 -17.73 13.06
CA ALA A 209 10.91 -18.93 12.89
C ALA A 209 9.58 -18.63 12.19
N GLU A 210 8.91 -17.53 12.60
CA GLU A 210 7.68 -17.06 11.97
C GLU A 210 7.87 -16.76 10.49
N ARG A 211 8.91 -15.99 10.16
CA ARG A 211 9.21 -15.60 8.78
C ARG A 211 9.60 -16.78 7.90
N LEU A 212 10.29 -17.78 8.44
CA LEU A 212 10.58 -19.01 7.73
C LEU A 212 9.32 -19.82 7.44
N ARG A 213 8.42 -19.94 8.42
CA ARG A 213 7.14 -20.62 8.21
C ARG A 213 6.30 -19.91 7.15
N HIS A 214 6.28 -18.58 7.19
CA HIS A 214 5.63 -17.77 6.16
C HIS A 214 6.23 -18.03 4.78
N ALA A 215 7.57 -18.03 4.66
CA ALA A 215 8.25 -18.32 3.40
C ALA A 215 7.97 -19.73 2.86
N GLN A 216 7.77 -20.73 3.75
CA GLN A 216 7.36 -22.07 3.34
C GLN A 216 5.92 -22.11 2.79
N VAL A 217 5.03 -21.28 3.35
CA VAL A 217 3.62 -21.19 2.90
C VAL A 217 3.52 -20.47 1.56
N GLU A 218 4.21 -19.32 1.41
CA GLU A 218 4.24 -18.55 0.17
C GLU A 218 5.04 -19.23 -0.95
N GLY A 219 5.94 -20.14 -0.57
CA GLY A 219 6.67 -21.01 -1.48
C GLY A 219 7.99 -20.43 -1.99
N PRO A 220 8.67 -21.17 -2.90
CA PRO A 220 10.01 -20.86 -3.38
C PRO A 220 10.12 -19.46 -3.98
N ASN A 221 9.16 -19.03 -4.77
CA ASN A 221 9.23 -17.75 -5.48
C ASN A 221 9.30 -16.54 -4.53
N TYR A 222 8.49 -16.53 -3.47
CA TYR A 222 8.56 -15.51 -2.43
C TYR A 222 9.93 -15.52 -1.74
N ALA A 223 10.46 -16.70 -1.44
CA ALA A 223 11.77 -16.82 -0.80
C ALA A 223 12.93 -16.35 -1.70
N LEU A 224 12.83 -16.54 -3.02
CA LEU A 224 13.81 -16.03 -3.98
C LEU A 224 13.89 -14.51 -3.91
N HIS A 225 12.72 -13.89 -4.01
CA HIS A 225 12.58 -12.45 -3.94
C HIS A 225 13.11 -11.99 -2.59
N GLU A 226 12.55 -12.47 -1.47
CA GLU A 226 12.87 -11.93 -0.14
C GLU A 226 14.30 -12.19 0.36
N TYR A 227 14.90 -13.35 0.04
CA TYR A 227 16.14 -13.79 0.70
C TYR A 227 17.34 -14.01 -0.23
N VAL A 228 17.15 -14.11 -1.54
CA VAL A 228 18.21 -14.61 -2.44
C VAL A 228 18.72 -13.55 -3.43
N GLY A 229 18.00 -12.44 -3.64
CA GLY A 229 18.43 -11.37 -4.55
C GLY A 229 19.84 -10.84 -4.23
N PRO A 230 20.82 -10.88 -5.16
CA PRO A 230 22.24 -10.59 -4.89
C PRO A 230 22.50 -9.13 -4.53
N ASP A 231 21.68 -8.21 -5.04
CA ASP A 231 21.79 -6.77 -4.77
C ASP A 231 20.86 -6.31 -3.64
N SER A 232 20.06 -7.23 -3.07
CA SER A 232 19.13 -6.91 -2.00
C SER A 232 19.84 -6.74 -0.65
N HIS A 233 19.76 -5.52 -0.13
CA HIS A 233 20.39 -5.16 1.14
C HIS A 233 19.47 -4.23 1.93
N PRO A 234 19.17 -4.52 3.21
CA PRO A 234 18.49 -3.54 4.05
C PRO A 234 19.42 -2.35 4.27
N LEU A 235 18.83 -1.15 4.33
CA LEU A 235 19.55 0.11 4.48
C LEU A 235 19.28 0.69 5.87
N TYR A 236 20.14 1.59 6.35
CA TYR A 236 19.77 2.46 7.46
C TYR A 236 19.06 3.71 6.92
N PHE A 237 18.14 4.28 7.72
CA PHE A 237 17.48 5.54 7.38
C PHE A 237 18.49 6.63 6.99
N HIS A 238 19.57 6.82 7.77
CA HIS A 238 20.57 7.85 7.48
C HIS A 238 21.29 7.66 6.13
N GLN A 239 21.39 6.43 5.62
CA GLN A 239 21.98 6.16 4.31
C GLN A 239 21.03 6.58 3.18
N VAL A 240 19.76 6.23 3.30
CA VAL A 240 18.71 6.65 2.35
C VAL A 240 18.55 8.16 2.36
N ALA A 241 18.53 8.77 3.55
CA ALA A 241 18.45 10.22 3.71
C ALA A 241 19.63 10.93 3.02
N ALA A 242 20.86 10.44 3.17
CA ALA A 242 22.04 11.01 2.51
C ALA A 242 22.01 10.84 0.97
N GLU A 243 21.55 9.69 0.46
CA GLU A 243 21.38 9.48 -0.99
C GLU A 243 20.34 10.45 -1.59
N PHE A 244 19.26 10.77 -0.87
CA PHE A 244 18.23 11.70 -1.31
C PHE A 244 18.55 13.18 -1.07
N GLU A 245 19.33 13.49 -0.02
CA GLU A 245 19.84 14.84 0.23
C GLU A 245 20.69 15.34 -0.96
N ALA A 246 21.45 14.45 -1.60
CA ALA A 246 22.21 14.76 -2.81
C ALA A 246 21.35 15.27 -3.97
N ALA A 247 20.06 14.91 -4.02
CA ALA A 247 19.08 15.41 -4.98
C ALA A 247 18.24 16.59 -4.45
N GLY A 248 18.58 17.15 -3.30
CA GLY A 248 17.91 18.29 -2.67
C GLY A 248 16.63 17.94 -1.91
N LEU A 249 16.49 16.69 -1.46
CA LEU A 249 15.33 16.25 -0.69
C LEU A 249 15.63 16.15 0.81
N SER A 250 14.60 16.37 1.62
CA SER A 250 14.61 16.14 3.06
C SER A 250 13.46 15.25 3.48
N PHE A 251 13.66 14.44 4.53
CA PHE A 251 12.58 13.64 5.11
C PHE A 251 11.45 14.53 5.62
N ALA A 252 10.21 14.18 5.28
CA ALA A 252 9.01 14.96 5.61
C ALA A 252 8.10 14.23 6.60
N ALA A 253 7.81 12.95 6.35
CA ALA A 253 6.89 12.17 7.16
C ALA A 253 7.04 10.66 6.91
N PRO A 254 6.73 9.81 7.89
CA PRO A 254 6.31 8.43 7.61
C PRO A 254 5.05 8.46 6.74
N ALA A 255 5.01 7.64 5.70
CA ALA A 255 3.85 7.58 4.80
C ALA A 255 2.66 6.84 5.42
N LEU A 256 2.91 5.91 6.36
CA LEU A 256 1.83 5.21 7.06
C LEU A 256 1.27 6.10 8.17
N LEU A 257 0.00 6.48 8.04
CA LEU A 257 -0.69 7.42 8.94
C LEU A 257 -0.60 7.02 10.42
N ALA A 258 -0.81 5.75 10.74
CA ALA A 258 -0.72 5.25 12.11
C ALA A 258 0.68 5.43 12.74
N GLU A 259 1.76 5.35 11.94
CA GLU A 259 3.13 5.54 12.45
C GLU A 259 3.43 6.99 12.86
N GLN A 260 2.52 7.91 12.55
CA GLN A 260 2.61 9.31 12.95
C GLN A 260 2.03 9.59 14.33
N VAL A 261 1.31 8.64 14.93
CA VAL A 261 0.73 8.76 16.27
C VAL A 261 1.77 8.32 17.30
N ASP A 262 2.68 9.23 17.63
CA ASP A 262 3.82 8.94 18.50
C ASP A 262 3.38 8.39 19.87
N ALA A 263 2.31 8.93 20.46
CA ALA A 263 1.76 8.45 21.73
C ALA A 263 1.21 7.01 21.69
N ALA A 264 0.91 6.45 20.51
CA ALA A 264 0.56 5.04 20.34
C ALA A 264 1.77 4.15 20.04
N CYS A 265 2.76 4.70 19.32
CA CYS A 265 3.82 3.89 18.72
C CYS A 265 5.14 3.94 19.46
N VAL A 266 5.38 4.96 20.29
CA VAL A 266 6.69 5.25 20.89
C VAL A 266 6.60 5.17 22.41
N PRO A 267 7.41 4.32 23.07
CA PRO A 267 7.53 4.32 24.53
C PRO A 267 7.93 5.69 25.08
N GLU A 268 7.47 6.05 26.27
CA GLU A 268 7.65 7.39 26.86
C GLU A 268 9.13 7.78 27.00
N GLU A 269 9.99 6.87 27.47
CA GLU A 269 11.42 7.13 27.62
C GLU A 269 12.12 7.31 26.26
N LEU A 270 11.68 6.55 25.25
CA LEU A 270 12.18 6.73 23.88
C LEU A 270 11.73 8.07 23.31
N ALA A 271 10.47 8.47 23.54
CA ALA A 271 9.95 9.76 23.07
C ALA A 271 10.76 10.93 23.63
N ALA A 272 11.09 10.91 24.93
CA ALA A 272 11.93 11.93 25.55
C ALA A 272 13.35 11.96 24.95
N LEU A 273 13.93 10.79 24.63
CA LEU A 273 15.24 10.73 23.97
C LEU A 273 15.20 11.25 22.52
N LEU A 274 14.13 10.97 21.77
CA LEU A 274 13.92 11.51 20.44
C LEU A 274 13.76 13.04 20.45
N GLU A 275 12.99 13.57 21.40
CA GLU A 275 12.76 15.01 21.55
C GLU A 275 14.08 15.75 21.88
N SER A 276 14.92 15.16 22.74
CA SER A 276 16.21 15.74 23.11
C SER A 276 17.32 15.59 22.06
N THR A 277 17.10 14.81 21.00
CA THR A 277 18.05 14.61 19.90
C THR A 277 17.84 15.70 18.84
N PRO A 278 18.73 16.68 18.62
CA PRO A 278 18.47 17.81 17.71
C PRO A 278 18.57 17.47 16.23
N ASP A 279 19.53 16.61 15.87
CA ASP A 279 19.77 16.21 14.48
C ASP A 279 18.61 15.32 13.97
N PRO A 280 17.90 15.73 12.90
CA PRO A 280 16.72 15.02 12.43
C PRO A 280 17.04 13.64 11.84
N VAL A 281 18.22 13.47 11.25
CA VAL A 281 18.63 12.19 10.66
C VAL A 281 18.97 11.18 11.75
N LEU A 282 19.69 11.62 12.77
CA LEU A 282 19.98 10.82 13.97
C LEU A 282 18.69 10.50 14.72
N ARG A 283 17.77 11.46 14.87
CA ARG A 283 16.49 11.24 15.54
C ARG A 283 15.68 10.12 14.89
N GLU A 284 15.52 10.15 13.55
CA GLU A 284 14.79 9.10 12.84
C GLU A 284 15.55 7.77 12.82
N THR A 285 16.88 7.79 12.76
CA THR A 285 17.70 6.58 12.88
C THR A 285 17.55 5.96 14.26
N LEU A 286 17.61 6.76 15.33
CA LEU A 286 17.39 6.33 16.70
C LEU A 286 15.99 5.75 16.90
N ARG A 287 14.98 6.36 16.26
CA ARG A 287 13.61 5.84 16.25
C ARG A 287 13.55 4.43 15.68
N ASP A 288 14.32 4.13 14.63
CA ASP A 288 14.40 2.77 14.06
C ASP A 288 14.99 1.76 15.03
N TYR A 289 15.99 2.17 15.82
CA TYR A 289 16.56 1.34 16.88
C TYR A 289 15.54 1.09 18.00
N GLY A 290 14.90 2.14 18.49
CA GLY A 290 13.96 2.04 19.60
C GLY A 290 12.69 1.26 19.25
N LEU A 291 12.27 1.27 17.99
CA LEU A 291 11.09 0.54 17.50
C LEU A 291 11.43 -0.77 16.79
N ASN A 292 12.73 -1.13 16.71
CA ASN A 292 13.23 -2.28 15.97
C ASN A 292 12.65 -2.38 14.54
N ARG A 293 12.64 -1.25 13.81
CA ARG A 293 11.99 -1.17 12.48
C ARG A 293 12.70 -2.09 11.49
N ALA A 294 11.91 -2.86 10.74
CA ALA A 294 12.40 -3.79 9.72
C ALA A 294 12.04 -3.33 8.29
N PHE A 295 11.10 -2.41 8.14
CA PHE A 295 10.66 -1.85 6.86
C PHE A 295 10.24 -0.40 7.07
N ARG A 296 10.61 0.48 6.13
CA ARG A 296 10.18 1.88 6.12
C ARG A 296 9.40 2.23 4.88
N ARG A 297 8.52 3.21 5.03
CA ARG A 297 7.70 3.83 4.00
C ARG A 297 7.75 5.33 4.29
N ASP A 298 8.60 6.03 3.58
CA ASP A 298 8.96 7.41 3.91
C ASP A 298 8.55 8.35 2.78
N LEU A 299 8.16 9.57 3.17
CA LEU A 299 7.95 10.69 2.28
C LEU A 299 9.12 11.66 2.42
N PHE A 300 9.73 11.99 1.29
CA PHE A 300 10.76 13.02 1.15
C PHE A 300 10.25 14.14 0.26
N VAL A 301 10.69 15.38 0.51
CA VAL A 301 10.22 16.56 -0.24
C VAL A 301 11.39 17.41 -0.70
N ARG A 302 11.28 17.97 -1.91
CA ARG A 302 12.26 18.94 -2.43
C ARG A 302 11.88 20.35 -1.97
N GLY A 303 12.62 20.91 -1.01
CA GLY A 303 12.34 22.25 -0.48
C GLY A 303 10.98 22.33 0.23
N GLY A 304 10.73 21.40 1.15
CA GLY A 304 9.47 21.29 1.90
C GLY A 304 9.07 22.60 2.59
N GLN A 305 7.76 22.86 2.62
CA GLN A 305 7.18 24.01 3.30
C GLN A 305 6.41 23.56 4.53
N VAL A 306 6.84 24.00 5.70
CA VAL A 306 6.11 23.79 6.96
C VAL A 306 4.91 24.72 6.98
N LEU A 307 3.73 24.15 7.23
CA LEU A 307 2.48 24.88 7.39
C LEU A 307 2.50 25.68 8.69
N ALA A 308 1.91 26.87 8.66
CA ALA A 308 1.66 27.61 9.89
C ALA A 308 0.70 26.79 10.80
N PRO A 309 0.84 26.82 12.14
CA PRO A 309 0.02 26.01 13.03
C PRO A 309 -1.50 26.16 12.81
N ALA A 310 -1.97 27.38 12.54
CA ALA A 310 -3.37 27.64 12.24
C ALA A 310 -3.83 27.01 10.90
N GLU A 311 -2.97 27.02 9.88
CA GLU A 311 -3.26 26.38 8.58
C GLU A 311 -3.28 24.85 8.72
N GLN A 312 -2.35 24.28 9.50
CA GLN A 312 -2.32 22.85 9.79
C GLN A 312 -3.62 22.39 10.47
N VAL A 313 -4.05 23.10 11.52
CA VAL A 313 -5.31 22.78 12.22
C VAL A 313 -6.52 22.93 11.28
N ALA A 314 -6.56 23.97 10.45
CA ALA A 314 -7.64 24.16 9.49
C ALA A 314 -7.70 22.99 8.48
N ARG A 315 -6.59 22.62 7.85
CA ARG A 315 -6.52 21.49 6.90
C ARG A 315 -6.90 20.17 7.53
N MET A 316 -6.41 19.91 8.74
CA MET A 316 -6.76 18.72 9.51
C MET A 316 -8.28 18.63 9.72
N ARG A 317 -8.94 19.74 10.10
CA ARG A 317 -10.39 19.79 10.33
C ARG A 317 -11.21 19.64 9.04
N GLU A 318 -10.71 20.12 7.91
CA GLU A 318 -11.39 20.01 6.62
C GLU A 318 -11.26 18.62 5.97
N ARG A 319 -10.36 17.76 6.46
CA ARG A 319 -10.20 16.41 5.93
C ARG A 319 -11.46 15.58 6.21
N GLU A 320 -12.03 15.03 5.14
CA GLU A 320 -13.15 14.10 5.20
C GLU A 320 -12.66 12.67 5.46
N TRP A 321 -13.43 11.91 6.22
CA TRP A 321 -13.18 10.52 6.55
C TRP A 321 -14.47 9.71 6.40
N LEU A 322 -14.34 8.41 6.14
CA LEU A 322 -15.48 7.51 5.99
C LEU A 322 -15.19 6.12 6.56
N LEU A 323 -16.25 5.37 6.89
CA LEU A 323 -16.13 3.99 7.34
C LEU A 323 -15.91 3.04 6.15
N ALA A 324 -14.79 2.34 6.13
CA ALA A 324 -14.38 1.46 5.03
C ALA A 324 -14.75 -0.03 5.24
N ALA A 325 -15.36 -0.36 6.39
CA ALA A 325 -15.86 -1.70 6.71
C ALA A 325 -17.37 -1.71 7.01
N PRO A 326 -18.08 -2.85 6.88
CA PRO A 326 -19.47 -2.94 7.30
C PRO A 326 -19.59 -2.72 8.81
N ARG A 327 -20.53 -1.87 9.23
CA ARG A 327 -20.66 -1.44 10.64
C ARG A 327 -20.96 -2.59 11.61
N ASP A 328 -21.69 -3.60 11.15
CA ASP A 328 -22.05 -4.79 11.93
C ASP A 328 -21.02 -5.92 11.84
N ALA A 329 -19.96 -5.73 11.05
CA ALA A 329 -18.91 -6.72 10.79
C ALA A 329 -17.51 -6.08 10.78
N LEU A 330 -17.25 -5.19 11.75
CA LEU A 330 -15.94 -4.56 11.89
C LEU A 330 -14.86 -5.60 12.24
N PRO A 331 -13.64 -5.45 11.70
CA PRO A 331 -12.54 -6.35 12.01
C PRO A 331 -12.12 -6.20 13.49
N GLN A 332 -11.99 -7.34 14.17
CA GLN A 332 -11.48 -7.39 15.54
C GLN A 332 -9.95 -7.25 15.52
N CYS A 333 -9.48 -6.00 15.46
CA CYS A 333 -8.06 -5.65 15.30
C CYS A 333 -7.50 -4.90 16.52
N ALA A 334 -6.17 -4.83 16.61
CA ALA A 334 -5.50 -4.08 17.68
C ALA A 334 -5.81 -2.58 17.62
N ALA A 335 -5.88 -1.99 16.42
CA ALA A 335 -6.18 -0.58 16.24
C ALA A 335 -7.54 -0.21 16.83
N LEU A 336 -8.60 -0.99 16.54
CA LEU A 336 -9.94 -0.74 17.06
C LEU A 336 -9.98 -0.79 18.60
N ARG A 337 -9.32 -1.78 19.21
CA ARG A 337 -9.21 -1.89 20.67
C ARG A 337 -8.45 -0.72 21.29
N LEU A 338 -7.34 -0.32 20.67
CA LEU A 338 -6.53 0.81 21.14
C LEU A 338 -7.31 2.11 21.08
N VAL A 339 -8.03 2.37 19.99
CA VAL A 339 -8.85 3.59 19.85
C VAL A 339 -10.03 3.58 20.83
N GLY A 340 -10.67 2.43 21.07
CA GLY A 340 -11.70 2.29 22.11
C GLY A 340 -11.19 2.60 23.51
N GLN A 341 -9.96 2.17 23.84
CA GLN A 341 -9.30 2.51 25.11
C GLN A 341 -8.91 3.98 25.19
N TRP A 342 -8.45 4.56 24.08
CA TRP A 342 -8.00 5.94 24.01
C TRP A 342 -9.16 6.93 24.13
N LEU A 343 -10.16 6.80 23.24
CA LEU A 343 -11.28 7.75 23.15
C LEU A 343 -12.41 7.43 24.14
N GLY A 344 -12.44 6.20 24.64
CA GLY A 344 -13.57 5.62 25.35
C GLY A 344 -14.53 4.88 24.40
N GLU A 345 -15.03 3.72 24.84
CA GLU A 345 -15.84 2.81 24.02
C GLU A 345 -17.11 3.47 23.43
N ALA A 346 -17.78 4.32 24.21
CA ALA A 346 -18.96 5.05 23.75
C ALA A 346 -18.62 6.04 22.64
N ALA A 347 -17.57 6.86 22.82
CA ALA A 347 -17.15 7.83 21.81
C ALA A 347 -16.60 7.14 20.55
N CYS A 348 -15.90 6.02 20.69
CA CYS A 348 -15.46 5.22 19.55
C CYS A 348 -16.66 4.65 18.78
N THR A 349 -17.70 4.20 19.47
CA THR A 349 -18.95 3.74 18.85
C THR A 349 -19.64 4.87 18.07
N ASP A 350 -19.81 6.03 18.70
CA ASP A 350 -20.45 7.21 18.08
C ASP A 350 -19.64 7.73 16.87
N LEU A 351 -18.30 7.67 16.95
CA LEU A 351 -17.41 8.01 15.83
C LEU A 351 -17.64 7.09 14.63
N LEU A 352 -17.72 5.77 14.86
CA LEU A 352 -17.93 4.79 13.80
C LEU A 352 -19.34 4.85 13.21
N ASP A 353 -20.34 5.17 14.03
CA ASP A 353 -21.71 5.41 13.57
C ASP A 353 -21.78 6.64 12.65
N ALA A 354 -21.15 7.74 13.05
CA ALA A 354 -21.03 8.95 12.24
C ALA A 354 -20.38 8.70 10.87
N LEU A 355 -19.26 7.98 10.86
CA LEU A 355 -18.53 7.60 9.64
C LEU A 355 -19.31 6.59 8.78
N GLY A 356 -20.27 5.88 9.39
CA GLY A 356 -21.13 4.91 8.73
C GLY A 356 -22.16 5.56 7.80
N GLU A 357 -22.53 6.81 8.06
CA GLU A 357 -23.49 7.62 7.28
C GLU A 357 -22.92 8.09 5.94
N GLY A 358 -21.61 8.31 5.86
CA GLY A 358 -20.91 8.78 4.66
C GLY A 358 -19.64 9.55 5.00
N PRO A 359 -18.97 10.14 3.98
CA PRO A 359 -17.85 11.05 4.21
C PRO A 359 -18.22 12.22 5.12
N VAL A 360 -17.42 12.46 6.16
CA VAL A 360 -17.65 13.53 7.13
C VAL A 360 -16.33 14.21 7.49
N ARG A 361 -16.34 15.53 7.61
CA ARG A 361 -15.15 16.32 8.00
C ARG A 361 -14.80 16.06 9.46
N LEU A 362 -13.51 16.04 9.76
CA LEU A 362 -13.04 15.96 11.15
C LEU A 362 -13.61 17.11 12.01
N GLY A 363 -13.70 18.31 11.44
CA GLY A 363 -14.26 19.49 12.13
C GLY A 363 -15.72 19.29 12.54
N ASP A 364 -16.51 18.60 11.71
CA ASP A 364 -17.92 18.29 11.97
C ASP A 364 -18.05 17.16 12.98
N LEU A 365 -17.19 16.12 12.89
CA LEU A 365 -17.09 15.07 13.90
C LEU A 365 -16.82 15.68 15.28
N ALA A 366 -15.80 16.53 15.40
CA ALA A 366 -15.43 17.18 16.65
C ALA A 366 -16.52 18.10 17.22
N ALA A 367 -17.48 18.54 16.40
CA ALA A 367 -18.63 19.34 16.83
C ALA A 367 -19.82 18.49 17.30
N ARG A 368 -19.81 17.16 17.10
CA ARG A 368 -20.91 16.28 17.52
C ARG A 368 -21.00 16.18 19.05
N PRO A 369 -22.14 16.48 19.67
CA PRO A 369 -22.32 16.38 21.12
C PRO A 369 -22.02 14.99 21.69
N GLN A 370 -22.27 13.94 20.90
CA GLN A 370 -22.07 12.54 21.27
C GLN A 370 -20.59 12.20 21.50
N LEU A 371 -19.67 12.88 20.81
CA LEU A 371 -18.23 12.72 21.04
C LEU A 371 -17.72 13.46 22.28
N GLY A 372 -18.63 13.92 23.16
CA GLY A 372 -18.31 14.35 24.52
C GLY A 372 -17.37 15.56 24.62
N GLY A 373 -17.23 16.36 23.56
CA GLY A 373 -16.28 17.47 23.50
C GLY A 373 -14.82 17.05 23.37
N LEU A 374 -14.55 15.84 22.87
CA LEU A 374 -13.20 15.36 22.59
C LEU A 374 -12.43 16.35 21.69
N PRO A 375 -11.13 16.62 21.97
CA PRO A 375 -10.32 17.44 21.10
C PRO A 375 -10.25 16.86 19.68
N ALA A 376 -10.34 17.72 18.67
CA ALA A 376 -10.23 17.31 17.27
C ALA A 376 -8.92 16.53 16.99
N GLN A 377 -7.84 16.86 17.70
CA GLN A 377 -6.56 16.15 17.61
C GLN A 377 -6.68 14.68 18.04
N SER A 378 -7.37 14.39 19.15
CA SER A 378 -7.55 13.02 19.62
C SER A 378 -8.39 12.19 18.66
N ILE A 379 -9.43 12.79 18.08
CA ILE A 379 -10.25 12.14 17.04
C ILE A 379 -9.39 11.88 15.79
N HIS A 380 -8.57 12.85 15.37
CA HIS A 380 -7.65 12.70 14.25
C HIS A 380 -6.69 11.53 14.46
N GLU A 381 -6.01 11.47 15.60
CA GLU A 381 -5.09 10.38 15.96
C GLU A 381 -5.80 9.01 15.97
N GLY A 382 -7.03 8.95 16.50
CA GLY A 382 -7.87 7.75 16.42
C GLY A 382 -8.14 7.32 14.96
N LEU A 383 -8.44 8.26 14.07
CA LEU A 383 -8.67 7.98 12.65
C LEU A 383 -7.40 7.49 11.95
N LEU A 384 -6.24 8.10 12.23
CA LEU A 384 -4.94 7.65 11.71
C LEU A 384 -4.62 6.21 12.14
N LEU A 385 -4.93 5.85 13.39
CA LEU A 385 -4.74 4.48 13.90
C LEU A 385 -5.68 3.50 13.22
N LEU A 386 -6.98 3.83 13.13
CA LEU A 386 -7.99 2.97 12.51
C LEU A 386 -7.74 2.74 11.01
N SER A 387 -7.12 3.69 10.30
CA SER A 387 -6.83 3.55 8.87
C SER A 387 -5.85 2.41 8.58
N SER A 388 -4.93 2.12 9.51
CA SER A 388 -3.96 1.03 9.37
C SER A 388 -4.58 -0.37 9.27
N SER A 389 -5.84 -0.52 9.68
CA SER A 389 -6.59 -1.78 9.68
C SER A 389 -7.76 -1.77 8.70
N GLY A 390 -7.82 -0.78 7.78
CA GLY A 390 -8.89 -0.66 6.79
C GLY A 390 -10.27 -0.40 7.39
N VAL A 391 -10.36 0.02 8.66
CA VAL A 391 -11.64 0.33 9.31
C VAL A 391 -12.21 1.64 8.78
N VAL A 392 -11.34 2.64 8.64
CA VAL A 392 -11.66 3.97 8.12
C VAL A 392 -10.70 4.35 7.01
N MET A 393 -11.11 5.28 6.15
CA MET A 393 -10.25 5.84 5.11
C MET A 393 -10.43 7.36 5.01
N PRO A 394 -9.38 8.11 4.62
CA PRO A 394 -9.57 9.48 4.19
C PRO A 394 -10.46 9.49 2.92
N ALA A 395 -11.41 10.41 2.87
CA ALA A 395 -12.26 10.63 1.71
C ALA A 395 -11.67 11.74 0.83
N LEU A 396 -11.94 11.65 -0.47
CA LEU A 396 -11.70 12.75 -1.40
C LEU A 396 -12.81 13.81 -1.27
N PRO A 397 -12.47 15.10 -1.44
CA PRO A 397 -13.46 16.15 -1.56
C PRO A 397 -14.53 15.82 -2.61
N ALA A 398 -15.79 16.16 -2.32
CA ALA A 398 -16.93 15.83 -3.19
C ALA A 398 -16.76 16.25 -4.66
N ALA A 399 -16.07 17.38 -4.92
CA ALA A 399 -15.77 17.83 -6.27
C ALA A 399 -14.90 16.84 -7.05
N LEU A 400 -13.82 16.32 -6.43
CA LEU A 400 -12.94 15.33 -7.05
C LEU A 400 -13.67 14.00 -7.31
N ARG A 401 -14.51 13.58 -6.35
CA ARG A 401 -15.33 12.37 -6.50
C ARG A 401 -16.29 12.47 -7.67
N ALA A 402 -16.95 13.62 -7.81
CA ALA A 402 -17.87 13.88 -8.92
C ALA A 402 -17.16 13.83 -10.28
N THR A 403 -15.97 14.43 -10.40
CA THR A 403 -15.18 14.41 -11.64
C THR A 403 -14.60 13.04 -11.98
N ALA A 404 -14.24 12.24 -10.96
CA ALA A 404 -13.65 10.92 -11.14
C ALA A 404 -14.67 9.81 -11.44
N ARG A 405 -15.96 10.01 -11.12
CA ARG A 405 -17.00 8.98 -11.15
C ARG A 405 -17.00 8.12 -12.42
N ALA A 406 -17.01 8.74 -13.60
CA ALA A 406 -17.04 8.00 -14.86
C ALA A 406 -15.76 7.17 -15.09
N SER A 407 -14.60 7.72 -14.74
CA SER A 407 -13.31 7.05 -14.88
C SER A 407 -13.18 5.87 -13.90
N VAL A 408 -13.62 6.06 -12.65
CA VAL A 408 -13.69 5.00 -11.63
C VAL A 408 -14.62 3.87 -12.07
N GLN A 409 -15.80 4.20 -12.60
CA GLN A 409 -16.74 3.21 -13.13
C GLN A 409 -16.15 2.42 -14.31
N GLY A 410 -15.45 3.10 -15.23
CA GLY A 410 -14.74 2.46 -16.34
C GLY A 410 -13.69 1.46 -15.86
N PHE A 411 -12.84 1.87 -14.92
CA PHE A 411 -11.84 1.00 -14.31
C PHE A 411 -12.46 -0.20 -13.59
N ASN A 412 -13.45 0.03 -12.71
CA ASN A 412 -14.11 -1.03 -11.97
C ASN A 412 -14.82 -2.02 -12.91
N ALA A 413 -15.43 -1.53 -13.99
CA ALA A 413 -16.04 -2.40 -15.00
C ALA A 413 -15.01 -3.28 -15.70
N ALA A 414 -13.84 -2.74 -16.07
CA ALA A 414 -12.76 -3.51 -16.69
C ALA A 414 -12.22 -4.61 -15.75
N VAL A 415 -12.04 -4.31 -14.47
CA VAL A 415 -11.63 -5.30 -13.45
C VAL A 415 -12.71 -6.38 -13.26
N LEU A 416 -13.99 -5.99 -13.16
CA LEU A 416 -15.10 -6.94 -13.03
C LEU A 416 -15.25 -7.86 -14.26
N GLN A 417 -14.91 -7.36 -15.46
CA GLN A 417 -14.94 -8.17 -16.68
C GLN A 417 -13.87 -9.26 -16.67
N ARG A 418 -12.68 -8.98 -16.09
CA ARG A 418 -11.57 -9.93 -15.94
C ARG A 418 -11.81 -11.01 -14.87
N GLY A 419 -12.71 -10.75 -13.92
CA GLY A 419 -13.17 -11.76 -12.95
C GLY A 419 -12.17 -12.14 -11.85
N GLY A 420 -10.98 -11.54 -11.84
CA GLY A 420 -9.97 -11.69 -10.79
C GLY A 420 -9.14 -12.97 -10.82
N GLU A 421 -9.28 -13.80 -11.87
CA GLU A 421 -8.50 -15.03 -12.07
C GLU A 421 -7.03 -14.75 -12.42
N ASP A 422 -6.78 -13.64 -13.11
CA ASP A 422 -5.43 -13.13 -13.36
C ASP A 422 -4.76 -12.57 -12.09
N GLY A 423 -5.53 -12.37 -11.02
CA GLY A 423 -5.09 -11.76 -9.75
C GLY A 423 -5.52 -10.30 -9.58
N THR A 424 -6.03 -9.64 -10.62
CA THR A 424 -6.50 -8.26 -10.51
C THR A 424 -7.89 -8.22 -9.87
N ARG A 425 -7.89 -7.90 -8.57
CA ARG A 425 -9.06 -8.02 -7.70
C ARG A 425 -9.45 -6.73 -6.99
N HIS A 426 -8.79 -5.63 -7.32
CA HIS A 426 -8.92 -4.36 -6.64
C HIS A 426 -9.93 -3.47 -7.37
N LEU A 427 -11.02 -3.12 -6.69
CA LEU A 427 -11.97 -2.13 -7.20
C LEU A 427 -11.72 -0.79 -6.51
N VAL A 428 -11.68 0.28 -7.28
CA VAL A 428 -11.51 1.64 -6.80
C VAL A 428 -12.77 2.09 -6.06
N CYS A 429 -12.56 2.58 -4.83
CA CYS A 429 -13.52 3.29 -4.02
C CYS A 429 -13.50 4.76 -4.44
N GLY A 430 -14.47 5.20 -5.24
CA GLY A 430 -14.58 6.60 -5.68
C GLY A 430 -14.63 7.59 -4.51
N ALA A 431 -15.08 7.15 -3.34
CA ALA A 431 -15.13 7.95 -2.13
C ALA A 431 -13.75 8.36 -1.59
N SER A 432 -12.73 7.52 -1.74
CA SER A 432 -11.38 7.74 -1.17
C SER A 432 -10.28 7.86 -2.22
N GLY A 433 -10.53 7.44 -3.46
CA GLY A 433 -9.48 7.31 -4.48
C GLY A 433 -8.47 6.21 -4.15
N ILE A 434 -8.89 5.24 -3.34
CA ILE A 434 -8.14 4.04 -2.94
C ILE A 434 -8.90 2.83 -3.45
N ALA A 435 -8.25 1.71 -3.73
CA ALA A 435 -8.89 0.45 -4.09
C ALA A 435 -8.96 -0.55 -2.94
N THR A 436 -9.95 -1.43 -2.97
CA THR A 436 -10.13 -2.54 -2.02
C THR A 436 -10.13 -3.86 -2.75
N GLU A 437 -9.43 -4.86 -2.20
CA GLU A 437 -9.40 -6.22 -2.76
C GLU A 437 -10.73 -6.94 -2.54
N TRP A 438 -11.16 -7.71 -3.54
CA TRP A 438 -12.34 -8.56 -3.48
C TRP A 438 -12.01 -9.98 -3.90
N THR A 439 -12.66 -10.96 -3.26
CA THR A 439 -12.53 -12.35 -3.72
C THR A 439 -13.17 -12.53 -5.10
N PRO A 440 -12.73 -13.51 -5.92
CA PRO A 440 -13.37 -13.78 -7.21
C PRO A 440 -14.88 -14.04 -7.10
N ALA A 441 -15.32 -14.70 -6.01
CA ALA A 441 -16.73 -14.88 -5.71
C ALA A 441 -17.45 -13.54 -5.45
N ALA A 442 -16.83 -12.62 -4.73
CA ALA A 442 -17.38 -11.28 -4.49
C ALA A 442 -17.48 -10.46 -5.79
N LEU A 443 -16.46 -10.50 -6.66
CA LEU A 443 -16.50 -9.82 -7.96
C LEU A 443 -17.66 -10.33 -8.84
N ARG A 444 -17.88 -11.65 -8.90
CA ARG A 444 -19.03 -12.24 -9.60
C ARG A 444 -20.36 -11.73 -9.04
N GLN A 445 -20.50 -11.67 -7.72
CA GLN A 445 -21.71 -11.13 -7.08
C GLN A 445 -21.94 -9.66 -7.39
N ILE A 446 -20.88 -8.84 -7.36
CA ILE A 446 -20.94 -7.41 -7.69
C ILE A 446 -21.41 -7.23 -9.14
N ARG A 447 -20.80 -7.96 -10.08
CA ARG A 447 -21.17 -7.93 -11.50
C ARG A 447 -22.63 -8.37 -11.73
N ALA A 448 -23.04 -9.47 -11.10
CA ALA A 448 -24.43 -9.96 -11.19
C ALA A 448 -25.43 -8.94 -10.63
N ALA A 449 -25.11 -8.30 -9.50
CA ALA A 449 -25.96 -7.27 -8.91
C ALA A 449 -26.08 -6.02 -9.78
N GLN A 450 -25.02 -5.64 -10.52
CA GLN A 450 -25.11 -4.53 -11.48
C GLN A 450 -26.08 -4.82 -12.64
N SER A 451 -26.21 -6.08 -13.06
CA SER A 451 -27.14 -6.48 -14.13
C SER A 451 -28.57 -6.75 -13.65
N HIS A 452 -28.73 -7.19 -12.40
CA HIS A 452 -30.03 -7.70 -11.89
C HIS A 452 -30.59 -6.93 -10.69
N GLY A 453 -29.91 -5.87 -10.24
CA GLY A 453 -30.37 -5.01 -9.16
C GLY A 453 -30.44 -5.74 -7.81
N GLY A 454 -31.60 -5.63 -7.14
CA GLY A 454 -31.82 -6.15 -5.80
C GLY A 454 -32.49 -7.53 -5.72
N ASP A 455 -32.64 -8.26 -6.82
CA ASP A 455 -33.26 -9.60 -6.85
C ASP A 455 -32.21 -10.67 -6.47
N PRO A 456 -32.31 -11.29 -5.26
CA PRO A 456 -31.34 -12.28 -4.82
C PRO A 456 -31.33 -13.54 -5.68
N ASP A 457 -32.47 -13.97 -6.22
CA ASP A 457 -32.58 -15.19 -7.01
C ASP A 457 -32.00 -14.97 -8.42
N ALA A 458 -32.20 -13.79 -9.00
CA ALA A 458 -31.56 -13.42 -10.26
C ALA A 458 -30.04 -13.30 -10.12
N ILE A 459 -29.55 -12.70 -9.02
CA ILE A 459 -28.11 -12.65 -8.72
C ILE A 459 -27.56 -14.08 -8.57
N ALA A 460 -28.25 -14.95 -7.82
CA ALA A 460 -27.82 -16.33 -7.61
C ALA A 460 -27.72 -17.11 -8.92
N ARG A 461 -28.72 -16.97 -9.82
CA ARG A 461 -28.71 -17.59 -11.16
C ARG A 461 -27.53 -17.09 -12.00
N ALA A 462 -27.32 -15.79 -12.07
CA ALA A 462 -26.20 -15.21 -12.83
C ALA A 462 -24.83 -15.65 -12.30
N VAL A 463 -24.68 -15.76 -10.97
CA VAL A 463 -23.45 -16.31 -10.37
C VAL A 463 -23.28 -17.78 -10.72
N ALA A 464 -24.33 -18.61 -10.64
CA ALA A 464 -24.28 -20.02 -11.02
C ALA A 464 -23.87 -20.20 -12.49
N GLU A 465 -24.46 -19.41 -13.40
CA GLU A 465 -24.12 -19.42 -14.83
C GLU A 465 -22.64 -19.09 -15.07
N SER A 466 -22.10 -18.13 -14.32
CA SER A 466 -20.68 -17.74 -14.43
C SER A 466 -19.68 -18.78 -13.89
N LEU A 467 -20.11 -19.74 -13.06
CA LEU A 467 -19.27 -20.82 -12.53
C LEU A 467 -19.19 -22.03 -13.46
N GLY A 468 -20.04 -22.12 -14.48
CA GLY A 468 -20.06 -23.25 -15.41
C GLY A 468 -20.43 -24.58 -14.75
N ARG A 469 -20.01 -25.71 -15.38
CA ARG A 469 -20.34 -27.07 -14.90
C ARG A 469 -19.50 -27.56 -13.72
N ASP A 470 -18.42 -26.86 -13.37
CA ASP A 470 -17.47 -27.27 -12.33
C ASP A 470 -17.81 -26.70 -10.94
N GLY A 471 -18.74 -25.75 -10.85
CA GLY A 471 -19.20 -25.15 -9.60
C GLY A 471 -20.59 -25.61 -9.18
N VAL A 472 -20.75 -26.86 -8.75
CA VAL A 472 -22.00 -27.34 -8.16
C VAL A 472 -22.15 -26.79 -6.75
N LEU A 473 -22.60 -25.54 -6.64
CA LEU A 473 -23.10 -24.96 -5.40
C LEU A 473 -24.63 -25.09 -5.36
N ASP A 474 -25.19 -25.36 -4.18
CA ASP A 474 -26.64 -25.43 -4.00
C ASP A 474 -27.27 -24.06 -4.33
N ALA A 475 -28.34 -24.07 -5.13
CA ALA A 475 -29.09 -22.86 -5.48
C ALA A 475 -29.58 -22.12 -4.22
N ALA A 476 -29.92 -22.85 -3.15
CA ALA A 476 -30.33 -22.25 -1.88
C ALA A 476 -29.16 -21.51 -1.20
N GLU A 477 -27.94 -22.07 -1.23
CA GLU A 477 -26.73 -21.44 -0.70
C GLU A 477 -26.36 -20.17 -1.49
N LEU A 478 -26.48 -20.20 -2.82
CA LEU A 478 -26.23 -19.04 -3.67
C LEU A 478 -27.26 -17.92 -3.43
N ALA A 479 -28.54 -18.25 -3.25
CA ALA A 479 -29.58 -17.28 -2.91
C ALA A 479 -29.37 -16.67 -1.51
N GLU A 480 -28.96 -17.46 -0.52
CA GLU A 480 -28.58 -16.95 0.81
C GLU A 480 -27.32 -16.07 0.74
N SER A 481 -26.33 -16.47 -0.05
CA SER A 481 -25.13 -15.67 -0.32
C SER A 481 -25.48 -14.32 -0.97
N ALA A 482 -26.42 -14.30 -1.92
CA ALA A 482 -26.92 -13.07 -2.55
C ALA A 482 -27.69 -12.17 -1.55
N ARG A 483 -28.50 -12.75 -0.67
CA ARG A 483 -29.18 -12.02 0.41
C ARG A 483 -28.18 -11.37 1.38
N ARG A 484 -27.14 -12.10 1.81
CA ARG A 484 -26.04 -11.54 2.62
C ARG A 484 -25.30 -10.42 1.90
N TYR A 485 -25.01 -10.59 0.60
CA TYR A 485 -24.42 -9.53 -0.23
C TYR A 485 -25.27 -8.25 -0.21
N LEU A 486 -26.57 -8.35 -0.47
CA LEU A 486 -27.47 -7.20 -0.52
C LEU A 486 -27.62 -6.52 0.84
N ALA A 487 -27.62 -7.29 1.93
CA ALA A 487 -27.76 -6.76 3.29
C ALA A 487 -26.48 -6.07 3.80
N GLN A 488 -25.30 -6.63 3.51
CA GLN A 488 -24.04 -6.20 4.15
C GLN A 488 -23.07 -5.51 3.19
N ARG A 489 -22.89 -6.05 1.98
CA ARG A 489 -21.86 -5.58 1.03
C ARG A 489 -22.37 -4.48 0.11
N ALA A 490 -23.60 -4.57 -0.40
CA ALA A 490 -24.16 -3.55 -1.28
C ALA A 490 -24.27 -2.15 -0.63
N PRO A 491 -24.62 -2.00 0.67
CA PRO A 491 -24.55 -0.70 1.33
C PRO A 491 -23.12 -0.17 1.45
N LEU A 492 -22.15 -1.05 1.76
CA LEU A 492 -20.73 -0.68 1.82
C LEU A 492 -20.23 -0.18 0.45
N LEU A 493 -20.50 -0.94 -0.62
CA LEU A 493 -20.08 -0.58 -1.98
C LEU A 493 -20.64 0.77 -2.44
N ARG A 494 -21.90 1.08 -2.10
CA ARG A 494 -22.50 2.39 -2.37
C ARG A 494 -21.84 3.50 -1.57
N ARG A 495 -21.55 3.29 -0.28
CA ARG A 495 -20.85 4.27 0.56
C ARG A 495 -19.42 4.54 0.07
N LEU A 496 -18.75 3.50 -0.43
CA LEU A 496 -17.42 3.58 -1.01
C LEU A 496 -17.42 4.14 -2.45
N GLU A 497 -18.60 4.33 -3.05
CA GLU A 497 -18.77 4.72 -4.46
C GLU A 497 -18.05 3.76 -5.43
N VAL A 498 -18.08 2.46 -5.13
CA VAL A 498 -17.59 1.39 -6.01
C VAL A 498 -18.62 1.04 -7.09
N VAL A 499 -19.92 1.11 -6.73
CA VAL A 499 -21.08 0.79 -7.59
C VAL A 499 -22.09 1.92 -7.62
#